data_AF-A0A1Q3HF56-F1
#
_entry.id   AF-A0A1Q3HF56-F1
#
_cell.length_a   1.000
_cell.length_b   1.000
_cell.length_c   1.000
_cell.angle_alpha   90.00
_cell.angle_beta   90.00
_cell.angle_gamma   90.00
#
_symmetry.space_group_name_H-M   'P 1'
#
loop_
_entity.id
_entity.type
_entity.pdbx_description
1 polymer ?
#
loop_
_entity_poly.entity_id
_entity_poly.type
_entity_poly.pdbx_seq_one_letter_code
_entity_poly.pdbx_strand_id
1 'polypeptide(L)'
;MAPSPCIFNVGRVEDVMSVLLTLITAPKHESYSIRDSYCVLKQYIPAKVLPFALTPGSEHLCFDYRDSSVEPRIVLVTAEMDVHPIADSFSEFLAQLHE
;
A
#
# COMPACT_ATOMS: atom_id res chain seq x y z
N MET A 1 -11.73 -13.14 21.47
CA MET A 1 -10.72 -12.10 21.19
C MET A 1 -10.62 -11.97 19.69
N ALA A 2 -10.81 -10.77 19.14
CA ALA A 2 -10.51 -10.52 17.74
C ALA A 2 -8.99 -10.38 17.59
N PRO A 3 -8.38 -10.85 16.49
CA PRO A 3 -6.95 -10.64 16.26
C PRO A 3 -6.63 -9.15 16.18
N SER A 4 -5.51 -8.74 16.78
CA SER A 4 -4.96 -7.40 16.59
C SER A 4 -4.31 -7.31 15.21
N PRO A 5 -4.49 -6.21 14.47
CA PRO A 5 -3.82 -6.03 13.18
C PRO A 5 -2.30 -5.97 13.34
N CYS A 6 -1.56 -6.43 12.32
CA CYS A 6 -0.11 -6.22 12.22
C CYS A 6 0.17 -4.72 11.99
N ILE A 7 1.02 -4.15 12.83
CA ILE A 7 1.43 -2.75 12.82
C ILE A 7 2.75 -2.62 12.05
N PHE A 8 2.94 -1.57 11.27
CA PHE A 8 4.22 -1.20 10.65
C PHE A 8 4.56 0.27 10.90
N ASN A 9 5.85 0.61 10.79
CA ASN A 9 6.35 1.96 11.11
C ASN A 9 6.52 2.80 9.84
N VAL A 10 5.88 3.97 9.81
CA VAL A 10 6.06 5.03 8.81
C VAL A 10 6.81 6.18 9.47
N GLY A 11 8.13 6.05 9.59
CA GLY A 11 9.00 7.06 10.20
C GLY A 11 8.82 7.21 11.72
N ARG A 12 7.87 8.04 12.16
CA ARG A 12 7.55 8.26 13.60
C ARG A 12 6.13 7.85 13.99
N VAL A 13 5.39 7.23 13.08
CA VAL A 13 3.97 6.88 13.26
C VAL A 13 3.77 5.39 12.98
N GLU A 14 2.93 4.75 13.79
CA GLU A 14 2.48 3.36 13.60
C GLU A 14 1.24 3.33 12.70
N ASP A 15 1.18 2.38 11.75
CA ASP A 15 0.04 2.17 10.87
C ASP A 15 -0.29 0.68 10.67
N VAL A 16 -1.47 0.37 10.10
CA VAL A 16 -2.03 -0.97 9.96
C VAL A 16 -2.38 -1.25 8.50
N MET A 17 -2.22 -2.49 8.04
CA MET A 17 -2.61 -2.88 6.69
C MET A 17 -4.06 -3.36 6.61
N SER A 18 -4.90 -2.73 5.78
CA SER A 18 -6.21 -3.24 5.39
C SER A 18 -6.17 -3.64 3.90
N VAL A 19 -6.86 -4.74 3.54
CA VAL A 19 -7.07 -5.15 2.14
C VAL A 19 -5.75 -5.41 1.36
N LEU A 20 -5.07 -6.51 1.69
CA LEU A 20 -3.93 -7.00 0.90
C LEU A 20 -4.43 -7.68 -0.37
N LEU A 21 -4.02 -7.17 -1.54
CA LEU A 21 -4.16 -7.84 -2.86
C LEU A 21 -5.56 -8.39 -3.17
N THR A 22 -6.60 -7.74 -2.65
CA THR A 22 -7.97 -8.25 -2.75
C THR A 22 -8.57 -7.82 -4.08
N LEU A 23 -8.76 -8.79 -4.98
CA LEU A 23 -9.47 -8.63 -6.25
C LEU A 23 -10.94 -9.00 -6.05
N ILE A 24 -11.79 -8.05 -5.66
CA ILE A 24 -13.23 -8.30 -5.52
C ILE A 24 -13.97 -7.82 -6.77
N THR A 25 -14.74 -8.73 -7.36
CA THR A 25 -15.64 -8.49 -8.50
C THR A 25 -17.10 -8.32 -8.08
N ALA A 26 -17.38 -8.41 -6.78
CA ALA A 26 -18.72 -8.23 -6.23
C ALA A 26 -19.03 -6.73 -6.04
N PRO A 27 -20.12 -6.19 -6.62
CA PRO A 27 -20.42 -4.75 -6.63
C PRO A 27 -20.47 -4.08 -5.25
N LYS A 28 -20.79 -4.83 -4.18
CA LYS A 28 -20.87 -4.30 -2.81
C LYS A 28 -19.52 -4.04 -2.14
N HIS A 29 -18.42 -4.47 -2.76
CA HIS A 29 -17.08 -4.37 -2.20
C HIS A 29 -16.05 -3.82 -3.20
N GLU A 30 -16.51 -3.25 -4.32
CA GLU A 30 -15.66 -2.63 -5.35
C GLU A 30 -14.78 -1.51 -4.78
N SER A 31 -15.26 -0.76 -3.78
CA SER A 31 -14.47 0.27 -3.08
C SER A 31 -13.23 -0.26 -2.36
N TYR A 32 -13.14 -1.57 -2.14
CA TYR A 32 -11.98 -2.25 -1.56
C TYR A 32 -11.19 -3.03 -2.62
N SER A 33 -11.50 -2.84 -3.90
CA SER A 33 -10.76 -3.45 -5.00
C SER A 33 -9.52 -2.63 -5.30
N ILE A 34 -8.37 -3.30 -5.35
CA ILE A 34 -7.11 -2.63 -5.70
C ILE A 34 -7.13 -2.02 -7.11
N ARG A 35 -8.01 -2.52 -7.98
CA ARG A 35 -8.25 -1.97 -9.31
C ARG A 35 -8.83 -0.56 -9.24
N ASP A 36 -9.77 -0.34 -8.34
CA ASP A 36 -10.44 0.95 -8.21
C ASP A 36 -9.53 1.96 -7.51
N SER A 37 -8.81 1.52 -6.47
CA SER A 37 -7.71 2.30 -5.89
C SER A 37 -6.70 2.74 -6.95
N TYR A 38 -6.25 1.83 -7.82
CA TYR A 38 -5.36 2.19 -8.91
C TYR A 38 -6.01 3.17 -9.91
N CYS A 39 -7.28 2.98 -10.27
CA CYS A 39 -7.97 3.87 -11.21
C CYS A 39 -8.09 5.30 -10.70
N VAL A 40 -8.29 5.47 -9.39
CA VAL A 40 -8.31 6.77 -8.71
C VAL A 40 -6.91 7.37 -8.66
N LEU A 41 -5.93 6.61 -8.16
CA LEU A 41 -4.59 7.12 -7.88
C LEU A 41 -3.77 7.45 -9.13
N LYS A 42 -3.89 6.68 -10.21
CA LYS A 42 -3.03 6.79 -11.41
C LYS A 42 -2.99 8.17 -12.06
N GLN A 43 -3.95 9.05 -11.76
CA GLN A 43 -4.00 10.42 -12.27
C GLN A 43 -3.14 11.38 -11.45
N TYR A 44 -2.84 11.02 -10.20
CA TYR A 44 -2.22 11.90 -9.21
C TYR A 44 -0.84 11.40 -8.76
N ILE A 45 -0.52 10.11 -8.97
CA ILE A 45 0.78 9.54 -8.62
C ILE A 45 1.64 9.25 -9.85
N PRO A 46 2.98 9.19 -9.71
CA PRO A 46 3.87 8.81 -10.80
C PRO A 46 3.49 7.48 -11.46
N ALA A 47 3.68 7.40 -12.77
CA ALA A 47 3.53 6.14 -13.49
C ALA A 47 4.43 5.06 -12.89
N LYS A 48 3.96 3.80 -12.91
CA LYS A 48 4.62 2.61 -12.33
C LYS A 48 4.63 2.54 -10.79
N VAL A 49 3.91 3.43 -10.11
CA VAL A 49 3.56 3.25 -8.70
C VAL A 49 2.20 2.54 -8.64
N LEU A 50 2.15 1.35 -8.05
CA LEU A 50 0.98 0.47 -8.07
C LEU A 50 0.54 0.15 -6.63
N PRO A 51 -0.70 0.48 -6.23
CA PRO A 51 -1.17 0.17 -4.88
C PRO A 51 -1.29 -1.35 -4.71
N PHE A 52 -1.01 -1.84 -3.51
CA PHE A 52 -1.24 -3.25 -3.12
C PHE A 52 -1.94 -3.43 -1.77
N ALA A 53 -2.02 -2.37 -0.95
CA ALA A 53 -2.83 -2.34 0.27
C ALA A 53 -3.31 -0.93 0.62
N LEU A 54 -4.31 -0.84 1.50
CA LEU A 54 -4.95 0.39 1.97
C LEU A 54 -4.90 0.44 3.50
N THR A 55 -4.37 1.50 4.08
CA THR A 55 -4.30 1.67 5.53
C THR A 55 -5.61 2.24 6.07
N PRO A 56 -5.95 2.08 7.37
CA PRO A 56 -7.10 2.73 7.99
C PRO A 56 -7.11 4.25 7.85
N GLY A 57 -5.93 4.87 7.69
CA GLY A 57 -5.75 6.29 7.40
C GLY A 57 -6.22 6.72 5.99
N SER A 58 -6.72 5.78 5.17
CA SER A 58 -7.00 5.98 3.74
C SER A 58 -5.76 6.23 2.89
N GLU A 59 -4.60 5.77 3.35
CA GLU A 59 -3.32 5.86 2.65
C GLU A 59 -3.02 4.53 1.95
N HIS A 60 -2.19 4.54 0.91
CA HIS A 60 -1.95 3.36 0.09
C HIS A 60 -0.50 2.91 0.19
N LEU A 61 -0.30 1.65 0.55
CA LEU A 61 0.98 0.98 0.33
C LEU A 61 1.08 0.61 -1.15
N CYS A 62 2.18 1.01 -1.78
CA CYS A 62 2.39 0.85 -3.21
C CYS A 62 3.75 0.23 -3.52
N PHE A 63 3.79 -0.54 -4.60
CA PHE A 63 5.02 -0.94 -5.26
C PHE A 63 5.50 0.21 -6.14
N ASP A 64 6.74 0.65 -5.96
CA ASP A 64 7.38 1.66 -6.80
C ASP A 64 8.38 1.00 -7.77
N TYR A 65 7.95 0.85 -9.03
CA TYR A 65 8.75 0.28 -10.12
C TYR A 65 9.44 1.35 -11.00
N ARG A 66 9.57 2.59 -10.53
CA ARG A 66 10.21 3.66 -11.33
C ARG A 66 11.67 3.36 -11.64
N ASP A 67 12.39 2.80 -10.66
CA ASP A 67 13.84 2.57 -10.73
C ASP A 67 14.20 1.10 -11.06
N SER A 68 13.27 0.15 -10.90
CA SER A 68 13.46 -1.26 -11.18
C SER A 68 12.16 -1.90 -11.66
N SER A 69 12.22 -2.77 -12.67
CA SER A 69 11.04 -3.48 -13.20
C SER A 69 10.77 -4.83 -12.53
N VAL A 70 11.69 -5.29 -11.68
CA VAL A 70 11.63 -6.63 -11.06
C VAL A 70 11.64 -6.59 -9.54
N GLU A 71 12.21 -5.54 -8.96
CA GLU A 71 12.39 -5.39 -7.52
C GLU A 71 11.88 -4.01 -7.11
N PRO A 72 10.57 -3.89 -6.82
CA PRO A 72 9.98 -2.62 -6.43
C PRO A 72 10.40 -2.26 -5.01
N ARG A 73 10.63 -0.96 -4.78
CA ARG A 73 10.59 -0.40 -3.43
C ARG A 73 9.16 -0.38 -2.93
N ILE A 74 9.00 -0.33 -1.61
CA ILE A 74 7.69 -0.11 -0.98
C ILE A 74 7.59 1.35 -0.56
N VAL A 75 6.51 2.00 -1.00
CA VAL A 75 6.22 3.39 -0.67
C VAL A 75 4.83 3.53 -0.06
N LEU A 76 4.65 4.52 0.80
CA LEU A 76 3.33 5.01 1.21
C LEU A 76 2.94 6.16 0.28
N VAL A 77 1.70 6.12 -0.20
CA VAL A 77 1.04 7.24 -0.86
C VAL A 77 0.00 7.79 0.12
N THR A 78 0.20 9.02 0.57
CA THR A 78 -0.70 9.67 1.54
C THR A 78 -2.01 10.13 0.88
N ALA A 79 -2.97 10.58 1.69
CA ALA A 79 -4.20 11.20 1.17
C ALA A 79 -3.92 12.48 0.36
N GLU A 80 -2.83 13.18 0.65
CA GLU A 80 -2.33 14.36 -0.06
C GLU A 80 -1.54 14.02 -1.33
N MET A 81 -1.41 12.72 -1.66
CA MET A 81 -0.66 12.19 -2.81
C MET A 81 0.87 12.36 -2.69
N ASP A 82 1.37 12.56 -1.47
CA ASP A 82 2.80 12.52 -1.20
C ASP A 82 3.30 11.07 -1.20
N VAL A 83 4.51 10.86 -1.74
CA VAL A 83 5.12 9.52 -1.86
C VAL A 83 6.29 9.41 -0.90
N HIS A 84 6.16 8.54 0.10
CA HIS A 84 7.18 8.31 1.12
C HIS A 84 7.78 6.91 0.98
N PRO A 85 9.12 6.76 0.91
CA PRO A 85 9.75 5.45 0.95
C PRO A 85 9.55 4.78 2.33
N ILE A 86 9.22 3.49 2.31
CA ILE A 86 9.10 2.65 3.52
C ILE A 86 10.21 1.59 3.55
N ALA A 87 10.44 0.89 2.44
CA ALA A 87 11.44 -0.18 2.34
C ALA A 87 12.01 -0.27 0.93
N ASP A 88 13.24 -0.75 0.80
CA ASP A 88 13.91 -0.89 -0.49
C ASP A 88 13.47 -2.15 -1.26
N SER A 89 12.82 -3.11 -0.58
CA SER A 89 12.22 -4.28 -1.20
C SER A 89 10.97 -4.76 -0.46
N PHE A 90 10.14 -5.57 -1.15
CA PHE A 90 8.99 -6.20 -0.51
C PHE A 90 9.39 -7.19 0.58
N SER A 91 10.49 -7.93 0.40
CA SER A 91 11.00 -8.86 1.40
C SER A 91 11.43 -8.14 2.68
N GLU A 92 12.10 -7.00 2.54
CA GLU A 92 12.47 -6.15 3.67
C GLU A 92 11.24 -5.62 4.41
N PHE A 93 10.23 -5.11 3.67
CA PHE A 93 8.97 -4.69 4.25
C PHE A 93 8.31 -5.81 5.06
N LEU A 94 8.21 -7.02 4.50
CA LEU A 94 7.63 -8.18 5.21
C LEU A 94 8.41 -8.55 6.48
N ALA A 95 9.74 -8.40 6.46
CA ALA A 95 10.56 -8.67 7.65
C ALA A 95 10.27 -7.69 8.80
N GLN A 96 9.87 -6.45 8.48
CA GLN A 96 9.49 -5.44 9.48
C GLN A 96 8.10 -5.67 10.09
N LEU A 97 7.23 -6.47 9.46
CA LEU A 97 5.88 -6.77 9.98
C LEU A 97 5.86 -7.81 11.11
N HIS A 98 6.99 -8.47 11.38
CA HIS A 98 7.08 -9.61 12.29
C HIS A 98 7.57 -9.22 13.72
N GLU A 99 7.60 -7.93 14.06
CA GLU A 99 7.85 -7.49 15.45
C GLU A 99 6.55 -7.15 16.19
#